data_AF-A0A1V1NT94-F1
#
_entry.id   AF-A0A1V1NT94-F1
#
_cell.length_a   1.000
_cell.length_b   1.000
_cell.length_c   1.000
_cell.angle_alpha   90.00
_cell.angle_beta   90.00
_cell.angle_gamma   90.00
#
_symmetry.space_group_name_H-M   'P 1'
#
loop_
_entity.id
_entity.type
_entity.pdbx_description
1 polymer ?
#
loop_
_entity_poly.entity_id
_entity_poly.type
_entity_poly.pdbx_seq_one_letter_code
_entity_poly.pdbx_strand_id
1 'polypeptide(L)'
;MEPHKAGNPMNEDEFWTNLSRPAIASKLHKNFDIKIGDHVVKRLLKEHKFSKRKAYKNMTRKSVAHRNDQIEYITLQKIEHTCTGDPQISVDSKKKEFLTLYREEYQNALLRLIIT
;
A
#
# COMPACT_ATOMS: atom_id res chain seq x y z
N MET A 1 4.88 -8.94 -12.58
CA MET A 1 4.03 -8.78 -11.38
C MET A 1 2.66 -8.30 -11.85
N GLU A 2 1.57 -9.00 -11.54
CA GLU A 2 0.24 -8.59 -11.98
C GLU A 2 -0.18 -7.27 -11.29
N PRO A 3 -0.73 -6.28 -12.02
CA PRO A 3 -0.92 -4.90 -11.54
C PRO A 3 -1.93 -4.76 -10.38
N HIS A 4 -2.65 -5.82 -10.04
CA HIS A 4 -3.71 -5.81 -9.02
C HIS A 4 -3.50 -6.82 -7.89
N LYS A 5 -2.38 -7.56 -7.93
CA LYS A 5 -2.02 -8.54 -6.91
C LYS A 5 -0.79 -8.05 -6.17
N ALA A 6 -1.01 -7.47 -4.99
CA ALA A 6 0.07 -7.16 -4.07
C ALA A 6 0.18 -8.31 -3.06
N GLY A 7 1.35 -8.95 -2.99
CA GLY A 7 1.66 -9.89 -1.91
C GLY A 7 1.96 -9.13 -0.61
N ASN A 8 1.63 -9.74 0.52
CA ASN A 8 2.06 -9.24 1.82
C ASN A 8 3.55 -9.59 2.04
N PRO A 9 4.46 -8.62 2.21
CA PRO A 9 5.90 -8.89 2.38
C PRO A 9 6.23 -9.66 3.67
N MET A 10 5.30 -9.74 4.63
CA MET A 10 5.45 -10.49 5.88
C MET A 10 4.78 -11.87 5.82
N ASN A 11 3.91 -12.12 4.82
CA ASN A 11 3.18 -13.37 4.68
C ASN A 11 2.90 -13.66 3.21
N GLU A 12 3.70 -14.55 2.61
CA GLU A 12 3.64 -14.87 1.18
C GLU A 12 2.29 -15.46 0.74
N ASP A 13 1.54 -16.04 1.67
CA ASP A 13 0.23 -16.66 1.46
C ASP A 13 -0.94 -15.68 1.44
N GLU A 14 -0.70 -14.40 1.78
CA GLU A 14 -1.75 -13.40 1.91
C GLU A 14 -1.70 -12.39 0.76
N PHE A 15 -2.81 -12.31 0.03
CA PHE A 15 -2.95 -11.39 -1.09
C PHE A 15 -3.84 -10.21 -0.74
N TRP A 16 -3.49 -9.03 -1.23
CA TRP A 16 -4.33 -7.84 -1.05
C TRP A 16 -4.98 -7.41 -2.34
N THR A 17 -6.28 -7.09 -2.26
CA THR A 17 -7.00 -6.45 -3.38
C THR A 17 -7.19 -4.96 -3.10
N ASN A 18 -7.12 -4.15 -4.16
CA ASN A 18 -7.46 -2.73 -4.12
C ASN A 18 -8.93 -2.45 -4.50
N LEU A 19 -9.71 -3.50 -4.80
CA LEU A 19 -11.09 -3.37 -5.25
C LEU A 19 -12.05 -3.52 -4.07
N SER A 20 -13.11 -2.72 -4.05
CA SER A 20 -14.22 -2.93 -3.15
C SER A 20 -15.01 -4.17 -3.60
N ARG A 21 -15.69 -4.84 -2.67
CA ARG A 21 -16.54 -5.99 -2.98
C ARG A 21 -17.64 -5.66 -4.01
N PRO A 22 -18.32 -4.49 -3.97
CA PRO A 22 -19.23 -4.09 -5.05
C PRO A 22 -18.53 -3.95 -6.39
N ALA A 23 -17.31 -3.39 -6.43
CA ALA A 23 -16.56 -3.26 -7.68
C ALA A 23 -16.16 -4.64 -8.27
N ILE A 24 -15.87 -5.62 -7.41
CA ILE A 24 -15.62 -7.00 -7.83
C ILE A 24 -16.89 -7.63 -8.41
N ALA A 25 -18.03 -7.48 -7.74
CA ALA A 25 -19.32 -7.96 -8.24
C ALA A 25 -19.67 -7.34 -9.60
N SER A 26 -19.49 -6.02 -9.76
CA SER A 26 -19.71 -5.33 -11.04
C SER A 26 -18.77 -5.83 -12.15
N LYS A 27 -17.50 -6.11 -11.83
CA LYS A 27 -16.56 -6.70 -12.82
C LYS A 27 -16.94 -8.12 -13.21
N LEU A 28 -17.37 -8.93 -12.25
CA LEU A 28 -17.81 -10.31 -12.51
C LEU A 28 -19.06 -10.34 -13.39
N HIS A 29 -20.00 -9.42 -13.16
CA HIS A 29 -21.13 -9.20 -14.05
C HIS A 29 -20.68 -8.74 -15.45
N LYS A 30 -19.83 -7.71 -15.53
CA LYS A 30 -19.42 -7.13 -16.83
C LYS A 30 -18.63 -8.12 -17.70
N ASN A 31 -17.77 -8.93 -17.09
CA ASN A 31 -16.84 -9.78 -17.83
C ASN A 31 -17.36 -11.20 -18.05
N PHE A 32 -18.21 -11.70 -17.15
CA PHE A 32 -18.65 -13.10 -17.16
C PHE A 32 -20.18 -13.26 -17.07
N ASP A 33 -20.94 -12.16 -17.04
CA ASP A 33 -22.40 -12.13 -16.87
C ASP A 33 -22.91 -12.81 -15.58
N ILE A 34 -22.06 -12.89 -14.56
CA ILE A 34 -22.39 -13.52 -13.27
C ILE A 34 -22.89 -12.45 -12.29
N LYS A 35 -24.18 -12.52 -11.93
CA LYS A 35 -24.76 -11.72 -10.82
C LYS A 35 -24.51 -12.39 -9.48
N ILE A 36 -23.74 -11.73 -8.63
CA ILE A 36 -23.41 -12.20 -7.27
C ILE A 36 -23.47 -11.05 -6.28
N GLY A 37 -23.96 -11.34 -5.07
CA GLY A 37 -24.05 -10.37 -3.98
C GLY A 37 -22.74 -10.20 -3.22
N ASP A 38 -22.67 -9.13 -2.41
CA ASP A 38 -21.51 -8.78 -1.56
C ASP A 38 -21.03 -9.95 -0.68
N HIS A 39 -21.98 -10.71 -0.13
CA HIS A 39 -21.69 -11.84 0.76
C HIS A 39 -20.95 -12.97 0.05
N VAL A 40 -21.29 -13.25 -1.22
CA VAL A 40 -20.62 -14.29 -2.01
C VAL A 40 -19.20 -13.84 -2.34
N VAL A 41 -19.02 -12.58 -2.73
CA VAL A 41 -17.69 -11.99 -2.96
C VAL A 41 -16.84 -12.04 -1.68
N LYS A 42 -17.41 -11.71 -0.51
CA LYS A 42 -16.72 -11.81 0.78
C LYS A 42 -16.25 -13.24 1.06
N ARG A 43 -17.09 -14.25 0.77
CA ARG A 43 -16.75 -15.66 0.99
C ARG A 43 -15.61 -16.10 0.06
N LEU A 44 -15.72 -15.78 -1.23
CA LEU A 44 -14.69 -16.10 -2.23
C LEU A 44 -13.34 -15.46 -1.88
N LEU A 45 -13.34 -14.18 -1.48
CA LEU A 45 -12.11 -13.51 -1.07
C LEU A 45 -11.49 -14.19 0.15
N LYS A 46 -12.29 -14.65 1.12
CA LYS A 46 -11.79 -15.37 2.30
C LYS A 46 -11.18 -16.73 1.92
N GLU A 47 -11.83 -17.48 1.03
CA GLU A 47 -11.38 -18.78 0.56
C GLU A 47 -10.04 -18.69 -0.18
N HIS A 48 -9.88 -17.67 -1.01
CA HIS A 48 -8.65 -17.43 -1.76
C HIS A 48 -7.60 -16.59 -0.99
N LYS A 49 -7.71 -16.49 0.34
CA LYS A 49 -6.78 -15.74 1.22
C LYS A 49 -6.56 -14.27 0.80
N PHE A 50 -7.58 -13.64 0.24
CA PHE A 50 -7.57 -12.22 -0.08
C PHE A 50 -8.05 -11.37 1.10
N SER A 51 -7.16 -10.51 1.58
CA SER A 51 -7.45 -9.52 2.61
C SER A 51 -7.73 -8.15 2.01
N LYS A 52 -8.53 -7.35 2.73
CA LYS A 52 -8.77 -5.95 2.38
C LYS A 52 -7.50 -5.16 2.68
N ARG A 53 -6.98 -4.42 1.70
CA ARG A 53 -5.87 -3.50 1.94
C ARG A 53 -6.27 -2.46 3.01
N LYS A 54 -5.48 -2.36 4.09
CA LYS A 54 -5.68 -1.36 5.15
C LYS A 54 -5.51 0.05 4.56
N ALA A 55 -6.23 1.03 5.11
CA ALA A 55 -6.27 2.39 4.61
C ALA A 55 -4.84 2.95 4.42
N TYR A 56 -4.58 3.38 3.19
CA TYR A 56 -3.37 4.11 2.82
C TYR A 56 -3.56 5.58 3.17
N LYS A 57 -2.46 6.30 3.46
CA LYS A 57 -2.51 7.74 3.69
C LYS A 57 -2.87 8.44 2.37
N ASN A 58 -4.16 8.69 2.15
CA ASN A 58 -4.68 9.32 0.93
C ASN A 58 -4.68 10.85 0.98
N MET A 59 -4.50 11.45 2.16
CA MET A 59 -4.36 12.90 2.28
C MET A 59 -2.96 13.32 1.85
N THR A 60 -2.90 13.96 0.69
CA THR A 60 -1.69 14.65 0.24
C THR A 60 -1.54 15.89 1.10
N ARG A 61 -0.51 15.93 1.96
CA ARG A 61 -0.35 17.04 2.93
C ARG A 61 0.03 18.38 2.28
N LYS A 62 0.43 18.38 1.00
CA LYS A 62 0.75 19.60 0.23
C LYS A 62 0.45 19.38 -1.25
N SER A 63 -0.19 20.37 -1.89
CA SER A 63 -0.15 20.48 -3.35
C SER A 63 1.29 20.82 -3.77
N VAL A 64 1.84 20.06 -4.71
CA VAL A 64 3.19 20.26 -5.26
C VAL A 64 3.01 20.51 -6.75
N ALA A 65 3.53 21.63 -7.24
CA ALA A 65 3.52 21.96 -8.67
C ALA A 65 4.22 20.85 -9.46
N HIS A 66 3.74 20.57 -10.68
CA HIS A 66 4.35 19.59 -11.60
C HIS A 66 4.41 18.15 -11.08
N ARG A 67 3.59 17.78 -10.09
CA ARG A 67 3.51 16.40 -9.58
C ARG A 67 3.16 15.39 -10.68
N ASN A 68 2.27 15.76 -11.59
CA ASN A 68 1.85 14.89 -12.68
C ASN A 68 3.01 14.67 -13.67
N ASP A 69 3.67 15.75 -14.06
CA ASP A 69 4.83 15.75 -14.97
C ASP A 69 5.95 14.83 -14.45
N GLN A 70 6.19 14.83 -13.13
CA GLN A 70 7.14 13.91 -12.50
C GLN A 70 6.74 12.43 -12.65
N ILE A 71 5.44 12.11 -12.50
CA ILE A 71 4.93 10.74 -12.62
C ILE A 71 5.02 10.26 -14.07
N GLU A 72 4.66 11.11 -15.02
CA GLU A 72 4.76 10.82 -16.45
C GLU A 72 6.21 10.58 -16.86
N TYR A 73 7.14 11.43 -16.42
CA TYR A 73 8.57 11.26 -16.67
C TYR A 73 9.09 9.91 -16.15
N ILE A 74 8.78 9.56 -14.89
CA ILE A 74 9.20 8.26 -14.31
C ILE A 74 8.60 7.09 -15.11
N THR A 75 7.38 7.23 -15.60
CA THR A 75 6.71 6.18 -16.38
C THR A 75 7.40 5.96 -17.72
N LEU A 76 7.77 7.03 -18.42
CA LEU A 76 8.52 6.95 -19.68
C LEU A 76 9.88 6.28 -19.47
N GLN A 77 10.64 6.72 -18.47
CA GLN A 77 11.96 6.15 -18.16
C GLN A 77 11.88 4.66 -17.81
N LYS A 78 10.84 4.23 -17.09
CA LYS A 78 10.62 2.81 -16.81
C LYS A 78 10.40 2.00 -18.08
N ILE A 79 9.59 2.49 -19.01
CA ILE A 79 9.32 1.79 -20.27
C ILE A 79 10.61 1.64 -21.06
N GLU A 80 11.35 2.73 -21.24
CA GLU A 80 12.60 2.77 -22.00
C GLU A 80 13.64 1.76 -21.47
N HIS A 81 13.95 1.82 -20.17
CA HIS A 81 14.93 0.91 -19.57
C HIS A 81 14.44 -0.55 -19.54
N THR A 82 13.13 -0.80 -19.48
CA THR A 82 12.59 -2.17 -19.60
C THR A 82 12.78 -2.70 -21.02
N CYS A 83 12.61 -1.86 -22.05
CA CYS A 83 12.84 -2.24 -23.44
C CYS A 83 14.33 -2.51 -23.73
N THR A 84 15.24 -1.74 -23.13
CA THR A 84 16.70 -1.90 -23.32
C THR A 84 17.29 -3.04 -22.49
N GLY A 85 16.57 -3.51 -21.46
CA GLY A 85 17.04 -4.55 -20.54
C GLY A 85 17.98 -4.03 -19.46
N ASP A 86 17.99 -2.72 -19.22
CA ASP A 86 18.86 -2.08 -18.22
C ASP A 86 18.39 -2.37 -16.79
N PRO A 87 19.32 -2.43 -15.82
CA PRO A 87 18.96 -2.58 -14.42
C PRO A 87 18.23 -1.34 -13.90
N GLN A 88 17.03 -1.53 -13.34
CA GLN A 88 16.22 -0.47 -12.75
C GLN A 88 16.37 -0.46 -11.23
N ILE A 89 16.90 0.63 -10.67
CA ILE A 89 17.06 0.83 -9.23
C ILE A 89 16.30 2.09 -8.82
N SER A 90 15.45 1.98 -7.79
CA SER A 90 14.76 3.12 -7.19
C SER A 90 15.41 3.45 -5.85
N VAL A 91 15.97 4.65 -5.73
CA VAL A 91 16.56 5.15 -4.48
C VAL A 91 15.67 6.25 -3.92
N ASP A 92 15.19 6.06 -2.69
CA ASP A 92 14.46 7.09 -1.94
C ASP A 92 15.29 7.56 -0.75
N SER A 93 15.36 8.87 -0.56
CA SER A 93 16.03 9.47 0.59
C SER A 93 14.99 9.95 1.58
N LYS A 94 14.77 9.18 2.64
CA LYS A 94 13.92 9.60 3.75
C LYS A 94 14.74 10.43 4.73
N LYS A 95 14.38 11.71 4.88
CA LYS A 95 14.93 12.55 5.95
C LYS A 95 14.72 11.85 7.30
N LYS A 96 15.82 11.60 8.02
CA LYS A 96 15.80 11.06 9.39
C LYS A 96 15.22 12.14 10.30
N GLU A 97 14.00 11.92 10.76
CA GLU A 97 13.35 12.77 11.75
C GLU A 97 13.80 12.28 13.14
N PHE A 98 14.11 13.21 14.05
CA PHE A 98 14.45 12.86 15.44
C PHE A 98 13.15 12.46 16.15
N LEU A 99 12.82 11.18 16.07
CA LEU A 99 11.68 10.61 16.79
C LEU A 99 12.16 10.27 18.20
N THR A 100 11.68 10.99 19.21
CA THR A 100 11.77 10.53 20.60
C THR A 100 10.92 9.26 20.72
N LEU A 101 11.55 8.10 20.60
CA LEU A 101 10.91 6.78 20.57
C LEU A 101 10.33 6.34 21.92
N TYR A 102 10.25 7.21 22.92
CA TYR A 102 9.64 6.91 24.22
C TYR A 102 8.73 8.05 24.64
N ARG A 103 7.48 7.71 24.97
CA ARG A 103 6.59 8.56 25.77
C ARG A 103 7.37 9.07 26.97
N GLU A 104 7.18 10.34 27.32
CA GLU A 104 7.76 11.08 28.45
C GLU A 104 7.55 10.42 29.84
N GLU A 105 6.92 9.25 29.90
CA GLU A 105 6.60 8.50 31.11
C GLU A 105 7.81 7.75 31.70
N TYR A 106 8.83 7.40 30.91
CA TYR A 106 10.00 6.64 31.41
C TYR A 106 11.10 7.50 32.07
N GLN A 107 11.28 8.75 31.66
CA GLN A 107 12.30 9.62 32.27
C GLN A 107 11.86 10.17 33.64
N ASN A 108 10.55 10.35 33.85
CA ASN A 108 10.00 10.80 35.12
C ASN A 108 9.96 9.69 36.19
N ALA A 109 9.96 8.42 35.80
CA ALA A 109 10.02 7.29 36.73
C ALA A 109 11.44 7.10 37.32
N LEU A 110 12.49 7.30 36.51
CA LEU A 110 13.89 7.21 36.97
C LEU A 110 14.30 8.38 37.87
N LEU A 111 13.81 9.59 37.59
CA LEU A 111 14.06 10.75 38.44
C LEU A 111 13.40 10.66 39.82
N ARG A 112 12.29 9.92 39.95
CA ARG A 112 11.63 9.69 41.25
C ARG A 112 12.32 8.63 42.12
N LEU A 113 13.01 7.65 41.52
CA LEU A 113 13.72 6.61 42.26
C LEU A 113 15.10 7.05 42.79
N ILE A 114 15.67 8.12 42.23
CA ILE A 114 17.00 8.64 42.62
C ILE A 114 16.89 9.72 43.71
N ILE A 115 15.71 10.31 43.90
CA ILE A 115 15.48 11.44 44.83
C ILE A 115 14.64 11.01 46.06
N THR A 116 14.27 9.73 46.18
CA THR A 116 13.64 9.15 47.38
C THR A 116 14.61 8.19 48.06
#